data_AF-A0AA46TFZ2-F1
#
_entry.id   AF-A0AA46TFZ2-F1
#
_cell.length_a   1.000
_cell.length_b   1.000
_cell.length_c   1.000
_cell.angle_alpha   90.00
_cell.angle_beta   90.00
_cell.angle_gamma   90.00
#
_symmetry.space_group_name_H-M   'P 1'
#
loop_
_entity.id
_entity.type
_entity.pdbx_description
1 polymer ?
#
loop_
_entity_poly.entity_id
_entity_poly.type
_entity_poly.pdbx_seq_one_letter_code
_entity_poly.pdbx_strand_id
1 'polypeptide(L)' 'MEIDAVIFDWGGTLTPWAKIDYRDEWRSVARAVAPGDVESASSALLDAAQSVWARA' A
#
# COMPACT_ATOMS: atom_id res chain seq x y z
N MET A 1 4.03 -32.07 14.13
CA MET A 1 3.21 -30.88 13.80
C MET A 1 3.25 -30.76 12.29
N GLU A 2 2.13 -31.04 11.62
CA GLU A 2 1.98 -30.83 10.18
C GLU A 2 1.43 -29.43 9.93
N ILE A 3 1.84 -28.80 8.83
CA ILE A 3 1.34 -27.50 8.37
C ILE A 3 0.14 -27.75 7.45
N ASP A 4 -1.03 -27.19 7.77
CA ASP A 4 -2.24 -27.38 6.97
C ASP A 4 -2.27 -26.52 5.69
N ALA A 5 -1.72 -25.30 5.76
CA ALA A 5 -1.68 -24.37 4.63
C ALA A 5 -0.61 -23.29 4.79
N VAL A 6 -0.23 -22.68 3.67
CA VAL A 6 0.65 -21.51 3.59
C VAL A 6 0.00 -20.48 2.67
N ILE A 7 0.03 -19.21 3.08
CA ILE A 7 -0.39 -18.08 2.25
C ILE A 7 0.86 -17.43 1.69
N PHE A 8 0.94 -17.35 0.36
CA PHE A 8 2.03 -16.66 -0.33
C PHE A 8 1.56 -15.27 -0.74
N ASP A 9 2.49 -14.30 -0.66
CA ASP A 9 2.31 -13.03 -1.34
C ASP A 9 2.43 -13.22 -2.87
N TRP A 10 2.12 -12.17 -3.64
CA TRP A 10 2.20 -12.19 -5.10
C TRP A 10 3.62 -12.44 -5.65
N GLY A 11 4.66 -12.15 -4.86
CA GLY A 11 6.06 -12.41 -5.20
C GLY A 11 6.47 -13.87 -4.99
N GLY A 12 5.62 -14.70 -4.39
CA GLY A 12 5.90 -16.12 -4.10
C GLY A 12 6.89 -16.33 -2.96
N THR A 13 7.20 -15.28 -2.19
CA THR A 13 8.21 -15.31 -1.12
C THR A 13 7.59 -15.33 0.27
N LEU A 14 8.24 -16.02 1.20
CA LEU A 14 7.90 -15.98 2.63
C LEU A 14 8.51 -14.73 3.28
N THR A 15 8.19 -13.56 2.74
CA THR A 15 8.64 -12.29 3.29
C THR A 15 8.04 -12.14 4.70
N PRO A 16 8.82 -11.79 5.74
CA PRO A 16 8.25 -11.52 7.05
C PRO A 16 7.13 -10.48 6.95
N TRP A 17 6.01 -10.74 7.63
CA TRP A 17 4.89 -9.82 7.60
C TRP A 17 5.29 -8.46 8.17
N ALA A 18 5.03 -7.40 7.42
CA ALA A 18 5.31 -6.02 7.81
C ALA A 18 4.04 -5.17 7.76
N LYS A 19 3.93 -4.21 8.68
CA LYS A 19 2.90 -3.16 8.58
C LYS A 19 3.31 -2.18 7.49
N ILE A 20 2.40 -1.92 6.55
CA ILE A 20 2.61 -0.95 5.48
C ILE A 20 2.03 0.40 5.89
N ASP A 21 2.82 1.46 5.77
CA ASP A 21 2.31 2.84 5.83
C ASP A 21 1.91 3.29 4.42
N TYR A 22 0.64 3.10 4.10
CA TYR A 22 0.09 3.47 2.79
C TYR A 22 0.14 4.97 2.52
N ARG A 23 0.17 5.83 3.56
CA ARG A 23 0.30 7.27 3.33
C ARG A 23 1.69 7.61 2.85
N ASP A 24 2.73 7.00 3.42
CA ASP A 24 4.10 7.22 2.98
C ASP A 24 4.37 6.67 1.57
N GLU A 25 3.75 5.55 1.21
CA GLU A 25 3.73 5.05 -0.16
C GLU A 25 3.18 6.10 -1.14
N TRP A 26 2.00 6.65 -0.84
CA TRP A 26 1.40 7.68 -1.69
C TRP A 26 2.18 9.00 -1.70
N ARG A 27 2.93 9.34 -0.65
CA ARG A 27 3.88 10.46 -0.69
C ARG A 27 4.96 10.26 -1.73
N SER A 28 5.45 9.04 -1.93
CA SER A 28 6.46 8.74 -2.96
C SER A 28 5.93 8.99 -4.35
N VAL A 29 4.68 8.60 -4.62
CA VAL A 29 3.99 8.89 -5.88
C VAL A 29 3.76 10.40 -6.03
N ALA A 30 3.24 11.06 -4.99
CA ALA A 30 2.97 12.49 -5.00
C ALA A 30 4.23 13.33 -5.24
N ARG A 31 5.39 12.94 -4.71
CA ARG A 31 6.69 13.58 -5.02
C ARG A 31 7.02 13.53 -6.52
N ALA A 32 6.66 12.46 -7.21
CA ALA A 32 6.94 12.29 -8.64
C ALA A 32 5.96 13.06 -9.54
N VAL A 33 4.68 13.14 -9.16
CA VAL A 33 3.62 13.68 -10.03
C VAL A 33 3.09 15.06 -9.63
N ALA A 34 3.25 15.44 -8.36
CA ALA A 34 2.76 16.69 -7.78
C ALA A 34 3.75 17.26 -6.73
N PRO A 35 5.02 17.53 -7.10
CA PRO A 35 6.07 17.90 -6.15
C PRO A 35 5.79 19.20 -5.36
N GLY A 36 4.93 20.09 -5.89
CA GLY A 36 4.54 21.32 -5.21
C GLY A 36 3.41 21.15 -4.17
N ASP A 37 2.78 19.97 -4.10
CA ASP A 37 1.60 19.75 -3.25
C ASP A 37 1.55 18.31 -2.69
N VAL A 38 2.71 17.81 -2.25
CA VAL A 38 2.91 16.40 -1.88
C VAL A 38 1.92 15.91 -0.81
N GLU A 39 1.66 16.70 0.23
CA GLU A 39 0.82 16.28 1.35
C GLU A 39 -0.69 16.25 0.98
N SER A 40 -1.18 17.24 0.23
CA SER A 40 -2.55 17.23 -0.26
C SER A 40 -2.77 16.12 -1.28
N ALA A 41 -1.86 16.00 -2.26
CA ALA A 41 -1.93 14.98 -3.29
C ALA A 41 -1.84 13.55 -2.71
N SER A 42 -0.93 13.30 -1.75
CA SER A 42 -0.85 11.98 -1.10
C SER A 42 -2.09 11.66 -0.26
N SER A 43 -2.72 12.66 0.37
CA SER A 43 -4.00 12.47 1.07
C SER A 43 -5.12 12.10 0.10
N ALA A 44 -5.26 12.83 -1.00
CA ALA A 44 -6.27 12.55 -2.03
C ALA A 44 -6.07 11.17 -2.68
N LEU A 45 -4.81 10.77 -2.92
CA LEU A 45 -4.48 9.45 -3.45
C LEU A 45 -4.83 8.33 -2.46
N LEU A 46 -4.54 8.53 -1.16
CA LEU A 46 -4.90 7.57 -0.12
C LEU A 46 -6.42 7.40 -0.03
N ASP A 47 -7.18 8.48 -0.02
CA ASP A 47 -8.65 8.44 0.03
C ASP A 47 -9.23 7.73 -1.20
N ALA A 48 -8.68 8.03 -2.40
CA ALA A 48 -9.06 7.35 -3.63
C ALA A 48 -8.77 5.84 -3.56
N ALA A 49 -7.56 5.46 -3.11
CA ALA A 49 -7.16 4.07 -2.96
C ALA A 49 -8.07 3.33 -1.98
N GLN A 50 -8.36 3.92 -0.81
CA GLN A 50 -9.29 3.36 0.16
C GLN A 50 -10.67 3.14 -0.44
N SER A 51 -11.17 4.06 -1.29
CA SER A 51 -12.46 3.88 -1.95
C SER A 51 -12.50 2.71 -2.94
N VAL A 52 -11.36 2.31 -3.51
CA VAL A 52 -11.24 1.17 -4.43
C VAL A 52 -11.19 -0.14 -3.63
N TRP A 53 -10.35 -0.17 -2.61
CA TRP A 53 -10.11 -1.38 -1.81
C TRP A 53 -11.21 -1.67 -0.78
N ALA A 54 -11.95 -0.66 -0.30
CA ALA A 54 -13.07 -0.85 0.61
C ALA A 54 -14.31 -1.49 -0.04
N ARG A 55 -14.30 -1.71 -1.36
CA ARG A 55 -15.39 -2.37 -2.11
C ARG A 55 -15.16 -3.88 -2.29
N ALA A 56 -14.12 -4.45 -1.70
CA ALA A 56 -13.81 -5.88 -1.73
C ALA A 56 -14.47 -6.64 -0.58
#